data_AF-A0A661TYM7-F1
#
_entry.id   AF-A0A661TYM7-F1
#
_cell.length_a   1.000
_cell.length_b   1.000
_cell.length_c   1.000
_cell.angle_alpha   90.00
_cell.angle_beta   90.00
_cell.angle_gamma   90.00
#
_symmetry.space_group_name_H-M   'P 1'
#
loop_
_entity.id
_entity.type
_entity.pdbx_description
1 polymer ?
#
loop_
_entity_poly.entity_id
_entity_poly.type
_entity_poly.pdbx_seq_one_letter_code
_entity_poly.pdbx_strand_id
1 'polypeptide(L)'
;MRNQEKYIKQLEQVISRFLEPMKDIPFKVAIKALTGYRVLNFDLSIEQNRKILEKLSKAAKIGGKKAYHSGILTARPNEAGNRIEPFVIDALKHVGLMADKPFAKSGKKKSAGYPDIEIEDEFGRTIYLDCKTYSS
;
A
#
# COMPACT_ATOMS: atom_id res chain seq x y z
N MET A 1 41.00 -24.98 -25.40
CA MET A 1 39.74 -25.55 -24.87
C MET A 1 39.58 -25.29 -23.37
N ARG A 2 40.41 -25.86 -22.48
CA ARG A 2 40.30 -25.67 -21.00
C ARG A 2 40.25 -24.21 -20.50
N ASN A 3 40.98 -23.28 -21.14
CA ASN A 3 40.99 -21.88 -20.72
C ASN A 3 39.73 -21.10 -21.12
N GLN A 4 39.15 -21.46 -22.28
CA GLN A 4 37.91 -20.86 -22.78
C GLN A 4 36.70 -21.33 -21.98
N GLU A 5 36.65 -22.62 -21.63
CA GLU A 5 35.62 -23.16 -20.73
C GLU A 5 35.68 -22.52 -19.35
N LYS A 6 36.88 -22.31 -18.79
CA LYS A 6 37.06 -21.64 -17.49
C LYS A 6 36.59 -20.18 -17.55
N TYR A 7 36.88 -19.48 -18.65
CA TYR A 7 36.43 -18.11 -18.87
C TYR A 7 34.90 -18.01 -19.03
N ILE A 8 34.29 -18.90 -19.83
CA ILE A 8 32.83 -18.99 -19.97
C ILE A 8 32.18 -19.23 -18.60
N LYS A 9 32.71 -20.17 -17.82
CA LYS A 9 32.19 -20.48 -16.48
C LYS A 9 32.31 -19.29 -15.51
N GLN A 10 33.36 -18.48 -15.62
CA GLN A 10 33.49 -17.23 -14.86
C GLN A 10 32.44 -16.20 -15.28
N LEU A 11 32.20 -16.05 -16.59
CA LEU A 11 31.17 -15.13 -17.09
C LEU A 11 29.76 -15.57 -16.64
N GLU A 12 29.45 -16.85 -16.74
CA GLU A 12 28.17 -17.41 -16.27
C GLU A 12 27.95 -17.15 -14.77
N GLN A 13 29.00 -17.31 -13.95
CA GLN A 13 28.94 -17.01 -12.51
C GLN A 13 28.76 -15.52 -12.21
N VAL A 14 29.30 -14.64 -13.05
CA VAL A 14 29.09 -13.19 -12.90
C VAL A 14 27.66 -12.83 -13.30
N ILE A 15 27.17 -13.36 -14.42
CA ILE A 15 25.81 -13.13 -14.90
C ILE A 15 24.78 -13.67 -13.90
N SER A 16 25.01 -14.84 -13.30
CA SER A 16 24.09 -15.40 -12.31
C SER A 16 23.89 -14.48 -11.11
N ARG A 17 24.92 -13.75 -10.69
CA ARG A 17 24.82 -12.76 -9.60
C ARG A 17 23.98 -11.53 -9.97
N PHE A 18 23.93 -11.15 -11.24
CA PHE A 18 23.03 -10.08 -11.71
C PHE A 18 21.56 -10.53 -11.80
N LEU A 19 21.32 -11.83 -11.92
CA LEU A 19 19.99 -12.44 -11.95
C LEU A 19 19.45 -12.72 -10.54
N GLU A 20 20.29 -12.66 -9.52
CA GLU A 20 19.82 -12.74 -8.13
C GLU A 20 18.92 -11.54 -7.83
N PRO A 21 17.70 -11.78 -7.29
CA PRO A 21 16.82 -10.69 -6.91
C PRO A 21 17.55 -9.80 -5.90
N MET A 22 17.66 -8.51 -6.22
CA MET A 22 18.21 -7.55 -5.27
C MET A 22 17.29 -7.50 -4.05
N LYS A 23 17.83 -7.93 -2.90
CA LYS A 23 17.16 -7.89 -1.60
C LYS A 23 17.64 -6.71 -0.79
N ASP A 24 16.86 -6.35 0.22
CA ASP A 24 17.23 -5.35 1.24
C ASP A 24 17.53 -3.95 0.70
N ILE A 25 16.99 -3.60 -0.47
CA ILE A 25 17.05 -2.22 -0.99
C ILE A 25 16.03 -1.37 -0.23
N PRO A 26 16.44 -0.27 0.43
CA PRO A 26 15.50 0.63 1.08
C PRO A 26 14.50 1.19 0.06
N PHE A 27 13.21 1.16 0.39
CA PHE A 27 12.13 1.63 -0.48
C PHE A 27 12.41 3.02 -1.11
N LYS A 28 12.91 3.98 -0.32
CA LYS A 28 13.27 5.33 -0.79
C LYS A 28 14.33 5.34 -1.90
N VAL A 29 15.28 4.39 -1.87
CA VAL A 29 16.34 4.26 -2.89
C VAL A 29 15.74 3.69 -4.16
N ALA A 30 14.93 2.63 -4.06
CA ALA A 30 14.25 2.04 -5.20
C ALA A 30 13.35 3.04 -5.93
N ILE A 31 12.52 3.79 -5.20
CA ILE A 31 11.65 4.82 -5.79
C ILE A 31 12.46 5.91 -6.49
N LYS A 32 13.55 6.39 -5.88
CA LYS A 32 14.40 7.42 -6.50
C LYS A 32 15.09 6.94 -7.77
N ALA A 33 15.61 5.71 -7.77
CA ALA A 33 16.26 5.13 -8.94
C ALA A 33 15.27 4.87 -10.09
N LEU A 34 14.06 4.38 -9.79
CA LEU A 34 13.08 3.99 -10.81
C LEU A 34 12.28 5.17 -11.37
N THR A 35 11.99 6.19 -10.55
CA THR A 35 11.05 7.26 -10.91
C THR A 35 11.70 8.64 -11.00
N GLY A 36 12.91 8.81 -10.47
CA GLY A 36 13.54 10.12 -10.31
C GLY A 36 12.98 10.95 -9.15
N TYR A 37 11.92 10.52 -8.47
CA TYR A 37 11.30 11.25 -7.35
C TYR A 37 11.82 10.79 -5.98
N ARG A 38 11.77 11.69 -4.98
CA ARG A 38 12.15 11.36 -3.60
C ARG A 38 10.90 10.99 -2.79
N VAL A 39 11.00 9.94 -1.99
CA VAL A 39 10.02 9.66 -0.93
C VAL A 39 10.25 10.66 0.20
N LEU A 40 9.23 11.44 0.52
CA LEU A 40 9.25 12.37 1.64
C LEU A 40 8.90 11.63 2.93
N ASN A 41 9.51 12.03 4.04
CA ASN A 41 9.15 11.53 5.36
C ASN A 41 7.80 12.13 5.79
N PHE A 42 7.04 11.35 6.55
CA PHE A 42 5.82 11.85 7.17
C PHE A 42 6.18 12.71 8.40
N ASP A 43 6.17 14.03 8.21
CA ASP A 43 6.59 14.99 9.22
C ASP A 43 5.43 15.38 10.16
N LEU A 44 5.55 15.04 11.44
CA LEU A 44 4.53 15.32 12.46
C LEU A 44 4.57 16.75 13.00
N SER A 45 5.60 17.55 12.67
CA SER A 45 5.61 18.98 12.98
C SER A 45 4.60 19.76 12.13
N ILE A 46 4.17 19.19 11.00
CA ILE A 46 3.15 19.74 10.11
C ILE A 46 1.76 19.42 10.68
N GLU A 47 0.98 20.46 10.99
CA GLU A 47 -0.34 20.32 11.61
C GLU A 47 -1.28 19.42 10.80
N GLN A 48 -1.28 19.58 9.46
CA GLN A 48 -2.11 18.80 8.56
C GLN A 48 -1.76 17.30 8.63
N ASN A 49 -0.48 16.95 8.84
CA ASN A 49 -0.04 15.55 8.98
C ASN A 49 -0.47 14.96 10.32
N ARG A 50 -0.38 15.74 11.40
CA ARG A 50 -0.88 15.31 12.71
C ARG A 50 -2.39 15.05 12.67
N LYS A 51 -3.16 15.99 12.10
CA LYS A 51 -4.62 15.86 11.97
C LYS A 51 -5.05 14.63 11.17
N ILE A 52 -4.43 14.39 10.01
CA ILE A 52 -4.77 13.21 9.21
C ILE A 52 -4.40 11.91 9.93
N LEU A 53 -3.25 11.85 10.62
CA LEU A 53 -2.86 10.67 11.39
C LEU A 53 -3.85 10.36 12.52
N GLU A 54 -4.32 11.38 13.23
CA GLU A 54 -5.35 11.23 14.27
C GLU A 54 -6.65 10.66 13.69
N LYS A 55 -7.13 11.20 12.56
CA LYS A 55 -8.33 10.73 11.88
C LYS A 55 -8.18 9.30 11.36
N LEU A 56 -7.08 8.99 10.68
CA LEU A 56 -6.79 7.64 10.17
C LEU A 56 -6.72 6.62 11.32
N SER A 57 -6.06 6.97 12.42
CA SER A 57 -5.97 6.12 13.61
C SER A 57 -7.35 5.86 14.23
N LYS A 58 -8.19 6.90 14.32
CA LYS A 58 -9.56 6.76 14.83
C LYS A 58 -10.42 5.91 13.89
N ALA A 59 -10.32 6.12 12.58
CA ALA A 59 -11.04 5.34 11.57
C ALA A 59 -10.62 3.86 11.62
N ALA A 60 -9.31 3.56 11.71
CA ALA A 60 -8.82 2.19 11.81
C ALA A 60 -9.38 1.46 13.06
N LYS A 61 -9.43 2.15 14.21
CA LYS A 61 -10.03 1.60 15.44
C LYS A 61 -11.53 1.35 15.29
N ILE A 62 -12.28 2.27 14.69
CA ILE A 62 -13.73 2.14 14.49
C ILE A 62 -14.03 1.03 13.48
N GLY A 63 -13.36 1.02 12.33
CA GLY A 63 -13.53 0.03 11.28
C GLY A 63 -13.17 -1.37 11.78
N GLY A 64 -12.02 -1.51 12.45
CA GLY A 64 -11.60 -2.78 13.05
C GLY A 64 -12.58 -3.29 14.12
N LYS A 65 -13.06 -2.42 15.02
CA LYS A 65 -14.09 -2.80 16.01
C LYS A 65 -15.37 -3.25 15.33
N LYS A 66 -15.90 -2.50 14.36
CA LYS A 66 -17.13 -2.89 13.65
C LYS A 66 -16.98 -4.23 12.95
N ALA A 67 -15.87 -4.42 12.23
CA ALA A 67 -15.57 -5.66 11.54
C ALA A 67 -15.43 -6.85 12.49
N TYR A 68 -14.82 -6.64 13.67
CA TYR A 68 -14.75 -7.66 14.72
C TYR A 68 -16.14 -8.07 15.21
N HIS A 69 -17.02 -7.11 15.50
CA HIS A 69 -18.38 -7.40 15.99
C HIS A 69 -19.26 -8.05 14.90
N SER A 70 -19.15 -7.61 13.65
CA SER A 70 -19.91 -8.19 12.54
C SER A 70 -19.37 -9.56 12.09
N GLY A 71 -18.08 -9.82 12.35
CA GLY A 71 -17.35 -10.96 11.81
C GLY A 71 -16.97 -10.77 10.34
N ILE A 72 -15.78 -11.24 9.99
CA ILE A 72 -15.35 -11.39 8.59
C ILE A 72 -15.22 -12.89 8.32
N LEU A 73 -16.22 -13.47 7.65
CA LEU A 73 -16.20 -14.86 7.22
C LEU A 73 -15.86 -14.91 5.73
N THR A 74 -14.75 -15.54 5.39
CA THR A 74 -14.29 -15.72 4.00
C THR A 74 -13.69 -17.09 3.81
N ALA A 75 -13.94 -17.72 2.66
CA ALA A 75 -13.37 -19.02 2.33
C ALA A 75 -11.87 -18.93 1.99
N ARG A 76 -11.41 -17.78 1.50
CA ARG A 76 -10.01 -17.52 1.14
C ARG A 76 -9.46 -16.35 1.97
N PRO A 77 -8.27 -16.46 2.58
CA PRO A 77 -7.66 -15.38 3.35
C PRO A 77 -7.56 -14.05 2.59
N ASN A 78 -7.30 -14.11 1.28
CA ASN A 78 -7.16 -12.93 0.42
C ASN A 78 -8.49 -12.16 0.22
N GLU A 79 -9.64 -12.77 0.51
CA GLU A 79 -10.95 -12.10 0.43
C GLU A 79 -11.25 -11.29 1.70
N ALA A 80 -10.59 -11.59 2.82
CA ALA A 80 -10.77 -10.85 4.07
C ALA A 80 -10.39 -9.37 3.92
N GLY A 81 -9.37 -9.07 3.10
CA GLY A 81 -8.97 -7.72 2.71
C GLY A 81 -10.13 -6.95 2.04
N ASN A 82 -10.75 -7.56 1.02
CA ASN A 82 -11.88 -6.93 0.32
C ASN A 82 -13.10 -6.71 1.23
N ARG A 83 -13.27 -7.58 2.23
CA ARG A 83 -14.39 -7.51 3.18
C ARG A 83 -14.16 -6.50 4.30
N ILE A 84 -12.91 -6.11 4.60
CA ILE A 84 -12.63 -5.04 5.57
C ILE A 84 -12.85 -3.65 4.96
N GLU A 85 -12.65 -3.49 3.64
CA GLU A 85 -12.72 -2.20 2.96
C GLU A 85 -14.00 -1.39 3.28
N PRO A 86 -15.24 -1.96 3.22
CA PRO A 86 -16.45 -1.18 3.51
C PRO A 86 -16.47 -0.64 4.94
N PHE A 87 -16.01 -1.43 5.93
CA PHE A 87 -15.93 -0.99 7.32
C PHE A 87 -14.95 0.17 7.50
N VAL A 88 -13.84 0.14 6.76
CA VAL A 88 -12.82 1.19 6.80
C VAL A 88 -13.33 2.45 6.10
N ILE A 89 -13.95 2.34 4.92
CA ILE A 89 -14.56 3.46 4.20
C ILE A 89 -15.60 4.17 5.06
N ASP A 90 -16.52 3.41 5.67
CA ASP A 90 -17.55 3.98 6.55
C ASP A 90 -16.95 4.66 7.79
N ALA A 91 -15.89 4.07 8.35
CA ALA A 91 -15.18 4.66 9.48
C ALA A 91 -14.43 5.95 9.10
N LEU A 92 -13.82 6.01 7.90
CA LEU A 92 -13.17 7.21 7.36
C LEU A 92 -14.19 8.33 7.15
N LYS A 93 -15.34 8.03 6.54
CA LYS A 93 -16.46 8.97 6.40
C LYS A 93 -16.95 9.48 7.75
N HIS A 94 -17.07 8.58 8.73
CA HIS A 94 -17.51 8.94 10.08
C HIS A 94 -16.54 9.89 10.81
N VAL A 95 -15.24 9.87 10.50
CA VAL A 95 -14.26 10.83 11.07
C VAL A 95 -14.11 12.10 10.22
N GLY A 96 -14.98 12.31 9.25
CA GLY A 96 -15.04 13.52 8.43
C GLY A 96 -14.06 13.55 7.27
N LEU A 97 -13.65 12.39 6.75
CA LEU A 97 -12.85 12.28 5.53
C LEU A 97 -13.74 11.88 4.34
N MET A 98 -13.44 12.40 3.16
CA MET A 98 -14.11 11.97 1.94
C MET A 98 -13.39 10.74 1.40
N ALA A 99 -13.89 9.55 1.72
CA ALA A 99 -13.26 8.29 1.33
C ALA A 99 -14.16 7.46 0.41
N ASP A 100 -13.60 6.92 -0.68
CA ASP A 100 -14.29 5.99 -1.56
C ASP A 100 -13.30 5.10 -2.32
N LYS A 101 -13.81 4.15 -3.10
CA LYS A 101 -12.98 3.43 -4.06
C LYS A 101 -12.55 4.37 -5.19
N PRO A 102 -11.28 4.32 -5.65
CA PRO A 102 -10.81 5.20 -6.71
C PRO A 102 -11.56 4.97 -8.01
N PHE A 103 -11.67 6.03 -8.80
CA PHE A 103 -12.28 5.96 -10.12
C PHE A 103 -11.35 5.29 -11.13
N ALA A 104 -11.94 4.52 -12.05
CA ALA A 104 -11.27 4.02 -13.24
C ALA A 104 -11.08 5.18 -14.24
N LYS A 105 -10.18 4.98 -15.22
CA LYS A 105 -10.01 5.94 -16.34
C LYS A 105 -11.31 6.21 -17.10
N SER A 106 -12.29 5.32 -17.00
CA SER A 106 -13.64 5.45 -17.57
C SER A 106 -14.63 6.25 -16.72
N GLY A 107 -14.24 6.76 -15.55
CA GLY A 107 -15.11 7.48 -14.61
C GLY A 107 -16.03 6.60 -13.76
N LYS A 108 -15.97 5.27 -13.89
CA LYS A 108 -16.68 4.32 -13.01
C LYS A 108 -15.81 3.96 -11.80
N LYS A 109 -16.42 3.68 -10.64
CA LYS A 109 -15.67 3.17 -9.48
C LYS A 109 -14.97 1.86 -9.83
N LYS A 110 -13.70 1.71 -9.46
CA LYS A 110 -12.98 0.45 -9.63
C LYS A 110 -13.54 -0.59 -8.66
N SER A 111 -13.76 -1.80 -9.17
CA SER A 111 -14.08 -2.97 -8.34
C SER A 111 -12.83 -3.64 -7.78
N ALA A 112 -11.67 -3.46 -8.45
CA ALA A 112 -10.39 -4.05 -8.10
C ALA A 112 -9.21 -3.21 -8.64
N GLY A 113 -8.02 -3.41 -8.05
CA GLY A 113 -6.77 -2.76 -8.44
C GLY A 113 -6.29 -1.75 -7.40
N TYR A 114 -5.01 -1.36 -7.50
CA TYR A 114 -4.40 -0.41 -6.57
C TYR A 114 -4.77 1.04 -6.92
N PRO A 115 -4.95 1.93 -5.92
CA PRO A 115 -5.07 1.65 -4.48
C PRO A 115 -6.49 1.18 -4.10
N ASP A 116 -6.67 0.65 -2.88
CA ASP A 116 -7.98 0.16 -2.41
C ASP A 116 -8.96 1.32 -2.14
N ILE A 117 -8.47 2.38 -1.48
CA ILE A 117 -9.27 3.53 -1.06
C ILE A 117 -8.54 4.83 -1.44
N GLU A 118 -9.29 5.77 -1.98
CA GLU A 118 -8.89 7.15 -2.19
C GLU A 118 -9.59 8.04 -1.16
N ILE A 119 -8.84 8.96 -0.57
CA ILE A 119 -9.27 9.85 0.48
C ILE A 119 -8.93 11.28 0.09
N GLU A 120 -9.89 12.19 0.22
CA GLU A 120 -9.65 13.62 0.25
C GLU A 120 -9.85 14.13 1.69
N ASP A 121 -8.87 14.89 2.19
CA ASP A 121 -8.94 15.53 3.49
C ASP A 121 -9.48 16.96 3.43
N GLU A 122 -9.69 17.60 4.57
CA GLU A 122 -10.23 18.97 4.65
C GLU A 122 -9.32 20.04 4.01
N PHE A 123 -8.09 19.69 3.62
CA PHE A 123 -7.14 20.59 2.98
C PHE A 123 -7.06 20.34 1.46
N GLY A 124 -7.92 19.49 0.90
CA GLY A 124 -7.93 19.12 -0.51
C GLY A 124 -6.75 18.21 -0.91
N ARG A 125 -6.10 17.54 0.06
CA ARG A 125 -5.02 16.59 -0.25
C ARG A 125 -5.60 15.22 -0.56
N THR A 126 -5.11 14.62 -1.63
CA THR A 126 -5.42 13.22 -1.97
C THR A 126 -4.47 12.27 -1.26
N ILE A 127 -5.04 11.27 -0.58
CA ILE A 127 -4.33 10.22 0.14
C ILE A 127 -4.85 8.87 -0.35
N TYR A 128 -3.94 7.95 -0.59
CA TYR A 128 -4.27 6.59 -0.99
C TYR A 128 -4.01 5.63 0.17
N LEU A 129 -4.98 4.79 0.47
CA LEU A 129 -4.93 3.82 1.56
C LEU A 129 -5.13 2.41 1.01
N ASP A 130 -4.28 1.50 1.47
CA ASP A 130 -4.32 0.08 1.16
C ASP A 130 -4.68 -0.68 2.45
N CYS A 131 -5.69 -1.55 2.37
CA CYS A 131 -6.22 -2.30 3.50
C CYS A 131 -5.61 -3.70 3.53
N LYS A 132 -5.06 -4.09 4.67
CA LYS A 132 -4.49 -5.42 4.89
C LYS A 132 -5.01 -6.00 6.21
N THR A 133 -5.49 -7.24 6.15
CA THR A 133 -5.97 -8.01 7.29
C THR A 133 -5.10 -9.25 7.47
N TYR A 134 -4.86 -9.63 8.72
CA TYR A 134 -4.16 -10.87 9.06
C TYR A 134 -4.97 -11.63 10.10
N SER A 135 -4.84 -12.96 10.11
CA SER A 135 -5.32 -13.79 11.22
C SER A 135 -4.23 -13.80 12.29
N SER A 136 -4.63 -13.55 13.54
CA SER A 136 -3.79 -13.72 14.73
C SER A 136 -4.06 -15.06 15.40
#